data_AF-A0A2D5IF17-F1
#
_entry.id   AF-A0A2D5IF17-F1
#
_cell.length_a   1.000
_cell.length_b   1.000
_cell.length_c   1.000
_cell.angle_alpha   90.00
_cell.angle_beta   90.00
_cell.angle_gamma   90.00
#
_symmetry.space_group_name_H-M   'P 1'
#
loop_
_entity.id
_entity.type
_entity.pdbx_description
1 polymer ?
#
loop_
_entity_poly.entity_id
_entity_poly.type
_entity_poly.pdbx_seq_one_letter_code
_entity_poly.pdbx_strand_id
1 'polypeptide(L)'
;MKPARGKARVKVTASGKKVSYGQAGKAKDGGKRVKPGTAKGDSYCARSLGIKKRLPKKKQNDPNTPNNLSRKRWKCSGSKSRK
;
A
#
# COMPACT_ATOMS: atom_id res chain seq x y z
N MET A 1 10.50 0.99 14.73
CA MET A 1 9.07 0.93 15.12
C MET A 1 8.37 -0.24 14.43
N LYS A 2 7.71 -1.11 15.20
CA LYS A 2 7.07 -2.33 14.66
C LYS A 2 5.73 -1.98 13.98
N PRO A 3 5.49 -2.39 12.72
CA PRO A 3 4.18 -2.26 12.11
C PRO A 3 3.12 -3.11 12.82
N ALA A 4 1.84 -2.75 12.66
CA ALA A 4 0.74 -3.58 13.11
C ALA A 4 0.82 -5.00 12.49
N ARG A 5 0.26 -6.01 13.19
CA ARG A 5 0.28 -7.40 12.75
C ARG A 5 -0.19 -7.52 11.29
N GLY A 6 0.60 -8.20 10.46
CA GLY A 6 0.33 -8.38 9.03
C GLY A 6 0.65 -7.19 8.12
N LYS A 7 1.19 -6.07 8.65
CA LYS A 7 1.59 -4.89 7.86
C LYS A 7 3.09 -4.84 7.61
N ALA A 8 3.47 -4.38 6.42
CA ALA A 8 4.88 -4.37 5.99
C ALA A 8 5.68 -3.16 6.50
N ARG A 9 5.01 -2.02 6.69
CA ARG A 9 5.64 -0.76 7.08
C ARG A 9 4.73 0.05 7.98
N VAL A 10 5.34 1.01 8.65
CA VAL A 10 4.65 2.06 9.40
C VAL A 10 5.24 3.42 9.03
N LYS A 11 4.38 4.44 8.92
CA LYS A 11 4.74 5.85 8.74
C LYS A 11 4.28 6.62 9.98
N VAL A 12 5.12 7.51 10.48
CA VAL A 12 4.72 8.54 11.46
C VAL A 12 4.38 9.80 10.66
N THR A 13 3.19 10.36 10.85
CA THR A 13 2.79 11.63 10.21
C THR A 13 3.40 12.82 10.95
N ALA A 14 3.34 14.02 10.36
CA ALA A 14 3.79 15.25 11.02
C ALA A 14 3.07 15.49 12.37
N SER A 15 1.79 15.09 12.46
CA SER A 15 1.01 15.11 13.70
C SER A 15 1.33 13.97 14.70
N GLY A 16 2.38 13.18 14.46
CA GLY A 16 2.77 12.06 15.32
C GLY A 16 1.93 10.77 15.15
N LYS A 17 0.90 10.77 14.31
CA LYS A 17 0.04 9.59 14.09
C LYS A 17 0.82 8.46 13.41
N LYS A 18 0.70 7.25 13.96
CA LYS A 18 1.29 6.02 13.41
C LYS A 18 0.32 5.35 12.43
N VAL A 19 0.72 5.22 11.17
CA VAL A 19 -0.08 4.59 10.12
C VAL A 19 0.66 3.38 9.56
N SER A 20 0.14 2.17 9.82
CA SER A 20 0.70 0.92 9.29
C SER A 20 0.07 0.56 7.94
N TYR A 21 0.88 0.12 6.97
CA TYR A 21 0.45 -0.09 5.59
C TYR A 21 1.25 -1.18 4.86
N GLY A 22 0.74 -1.58 3.68
CA GLY A 22 1.27 -2.68 2.87
C GLY A 22 1.06 -4.06 3.52
N GLN A 23 1.11 -5.11 2.70
CA GLN A 23 1.01 -6.50 3.19
C GLN A 23 2.40 -7.03 3.57
N ALA A 24 2.53 -7.54 4.80
CA ALA A 24 3.72 -8.23 5.26
C ALA A 24 3.87 -9.63 4.62
N GLY A 25 5.04 -10.23 4.85
CA GLY A 25 5.35 -11.60 4.45
C GLY A 25 6.40 -11.68 3.35
N LYS A 26 6.89 -12.91 3.16
CA LYS A 26 7.82 -13.27 2.10
C LYS A 26 7.05 -13.89 0.92
N ALA A 27 7.56 -13.69 -0.28
CA ALA A 27 7.22 -14.49 -1.44
C ALA A 27 7.99 -15.83 -1.38
N LYS A 28 7.67 -16.77 -2.29
CA LYS A 28 8.36 -18.07 -2.36
C LYS A 28 9.87 -17.91 -2.53
N ASP A 29 10.28 -16.89 -3.29
CA ASP A 29 11.68 -16.51 -3.55
C ASP A 29 12.35 -15.75 -2.38
N GLY A 30 11.75 -15.73 -1.19
CA GLY A 30 12.28 -15.02 -0.01
C GLY A 30 12.14 -13.49 -0.05
N GLY A 31 11.81 -12.90 -1.20
CA GLY A 31 11.62 -11.46 -1.33
C GLY A 31 10.29 -10.96 -0.75
N LYS A 32 10.00 -9.66 -0.91
CA LYS A 32 8.74 -9.07 -0.41
C LYS A 32 7.51 -9.78 -0.99
N ARG A 33 6.48 -10.04 -0.18
CA ARG A 33 5.22 -10.68 -0.60
C ARG A 33 4.51 -9.99 -1.76
N VAL A 34 4.61 -8.66 -1.83
CA VAL A 34 4.05 -7.83 -2.91
C VAL A 34 5.16 -6.93 -3.44
N LYS A 35 5.46 -7.08 -4.73
CA LYS A 35 6.52 -6.34 -5.43
C LYS A 35 5.93 -5.56 -6.60
N PRO A 36 6.37 -4.31 -6.84
CA PRO A 36 6.03 -3.59 -8.06
C PRO A 36 6.47 -4.36 -9.31
N GLY A 37 5.75 -4.21 -10.42
CA GLY A 37 6.08 -4.85 -11.69
C GLY A 37 5.90 -6.36 -11.71
N THR A 38 5.00 -6.88 -10.89
CA THR A 38 4.64 -8.31 -10.84
C THR A 38 3.14 -8.45 -10.96
N ALA A 39 2.65 -9.59 -11.44
CA ALA A 39 1.22 -9.88 -11.51
C ALA A 39 0.53 -9.68 -10.14
N LYS A 40 1.21 -10.06 -9.05
CA LYS A 40 0.72 -9.84 -7.69
C LYS A 40 0.69 -8.36 -7.30
N GLY A 41 1.70 -7.59 -7.67
CA GLY A 41 1.70 -6.12 -7.50
C GLY A 41 0.50 -5.48 -8.20
N ASP A 42 0.23 -5.90 -9.43
CA ASP A 42 -0.90 -5.44 -10.23
C ASP A 42 -2.24 -5.77 -9.57
N SER A 43 -2.46 -7.02 -9.15
CA SER A 43 -3.71 -7.40 -8.46
C SER A 43 -3.96 -6.53 -7.22
N TYR A 44 -2.89 -6.18 -6.48
CA TYR A 44 -3.00 -5.32 -5.31
C TYR A 44 -3.27 -3.86 -5.69
N CYS A 45 -2.65 -3.33 -6.75
CA CYS A 45 -2.92 -1.99 -7.25
C CYS A 45 -4.36 -1.85 -7.78
N ALA A 46 -4.90 -2.87 -8.45
CA ALA A 46 -6.28 -2.94 -8.93
C ALA A 46 -7.27 -2.93 -7.76
N ARG A 47 -7.09 -3.81 -6.77
CA ARG A 47 -7.92 -3.83 -5.55
C ARG A 47 -7.86 -2.49 -4.82
N SER A 48 -6.66 -1.95 -4.66
CA SER A 48 -6.44 -0.67 -4.01
C SER A 48 -7.12 0.50 -4.75
N LEU A 49 -7.18 0.45 -6.08
CA LEU A 49 -7.89 1.44 -6.89
C LEU A 49 -9.40 1.35 -6.64
N GLY A 50 -9.97 0.14 -6.59
CA GLY A 50 -11.37 -0.08 -6.22
C GLY A 50 -11.69 0.50 -4.84
N ILE A 51 -10.84 0.24 -3.84
CA ILE A 51 -10.96 0.85 -2.51
C ILE A 51 -10.91 2.37 -2.60
N LYS A 52 -9.96 2.93 -3.36
CA LYS A 52 -9.82 4.39 -3.51
C LYS A 52 -11.10 5.01 -4.10
N LYS A 53 -11.67 4.42 -5.16
CA LYS A 53 -12.87 4.94 -5.83
C LYS A 53 -14.11 4.98 -4.92
N ARG A 54 -14.21 4.07 -3.94
CA ARG A 54 -15.34 3.98 -3.00
C ARG A 54 -15.22 4.91 -1.78
N LEU A 55 -14.09 5.60 -1.60
CA LEU A 55 -13.88 6.49 -0.45
C LEU A 55 -14.36 7.92 -0.75
N PRO A 56 -14.74 8.70 0.28
CA PRO A 56 -14.97 10.14 0.14
C PRO A 56 -13.75 10.87 -0.42
N LYS A 57 -13.96 11.94 -1.20
CA LYS A 57 -12.89 12.66 -1.93
C LYS A 57 -11.72 13.08 -1.02
N LYS A 58 -12.02 13.55 0.19
CA LYS A 58 -11.02 13.89 1.22
C LYS A 58 -10.06 12.73 1.52
N LYS A 59 -10.59 11.52 1.71
CA LYS A 59 -9.79 10.31 1.96
C LYS A 59 -9.06 9.81 0.70
N GLN A 60 -9.62 10.04 -0.50
CA GLN A 60 -8.94 9.71 -1.75
C GLN A 60 -7.65 10.52 -1.92
N ASN A 61 -7.69 11.79 -1.51
CA ASN A 61 -6.61 12.75 -1.69
C ASN A 61 -5.61 12.78 -0.52
N ASP A 62 -6.00 12.30 0.67
CA ASP A 62 -5.10 12.26 1.83
C ASP A 62 -3.92 11.27 1.61
N PRO A 63 -2.67 11.77 1.52
CA PRO A 63 -1.49 10.93 1.25
C PRO A 63 -1.11 10.01 2.43
N ASN A 64 -1.67 10.25 3.61
CA ASN A 64 -1.37 9.52 4.83
C ASN A 64 -2.38 8.39 5.12
N THR A 65 -3.34 8.14 4.23
CA THR A 65 -4.19 6.95 4.38
C THR A 65 -3.38 5.66 4.18
N PRO A 66 -3.72 4.56 4.89
CA PRO A 66 -3.08 3.26 4.66
C PRO A 66 -3.11 2.81 3.20
N ASN A 67 -4.19 3.13 2.48
CA ASN A 67 -4.34 2.79 1.07
C ASN A 67 -3.36 3.58 0.19
N ASN A 68 -3.30 4.91 0.31
CA ASN A 68 -2.38 5.73 -0.50
C ASN A 68 -0.91 5.43 -0.20
N LEU A 69 -0.56 5.14 1.06
CA LEU A 69 0.78 4.68 1.42
C LEU A 69 1.12 3.32 0.80
N SER A 70 0.17 2.39 0.75
CA SER A 70 0.34 1.10 0.07
C SER A 70 0.51 1.28 -1.44
N ARG A 71 -0.30 2.15 -2.06
CA ARG A 71 -0.19 2.49 -3.49
C ARG A 71 1.17 3.07 -3.83
N LYS A 72 1.67 4.01 -3.01
CA LYS A 72 3.00 4.60 -3.18
C LYS A 72 4.10 3.54 -3.06
N ARG A 73 4.02 2.64 -2.07
CA ARG A 73 4.98 1.55 -1.89
C ARG A 73 5.07 0.61 -3.09
N TRP A 74 3.94 0.29 -3.72
CA TRP A 74 3.88 -0.60 -4.88
C TRP A 74 3.93 0.14 -6.21
N LYS A 75 4.28 1.44 -6.20
CA LYS A 75 4.39 2.29 -7.40
C LYS A 75 3.15 2.20 -8.30
N CYS A 76 1.96 2.13 -7.71
CA CYS A 76 0.73 1.94 -8.48
C CYS A 76 0.47 3.12 -9.43
N SER A 77 0.22 2.81 -10.70
CA SER A 77 -0.37 3.69 -11.71
C SER A 77 -1.70 3.10 -12.14
N GLY A 78 -2.80 3.80 -11.84
CA GLY A 78 -4.14 3.23 -12.02
C GLY A 78 -4.30 1.89 -11.27
N SER A 79 -4.66 0.84 -11.99
CA SER A 79 -4.85 -0.52 -11.49
C SER A 79 -3.57 -1.38 -11.55
N LYS A 80 -2.45 -0.85 -12.06
CA LYS A 80 -1.21 -1.61 -12.31
C LYS A 80 -0.06 -1.07 -11.47
N SER A 81 0.94 -1.91 -11.22
CA SER A 81 2.17 -1.53 -10.52
C SER A 81 3.29 -1.24 -11.53
N ARG A 82 4.05 -0.15 -11.31
CA ARG A 82 5.19 0.21 -12.18
C ARG A 82 6.51 -0.24 -11.55
N LYS A 83 7.50 -0.62 -12.37
CA LYS A 83 8.84 -0.98 -11.88
C LYS A 83 9.64 0.22 -11.38
#